data_AF-A0A3R6Z6F7-F1
#
_entry.id   AF-A0A3R6Z6F7-F1
#
_cell.length_a   1.000
_cell.length_b   1.000
_cell.length_c   1.000
_cell.angle_alpha   90.00
_cell.angle_beta   90.00
_cell.angle_gamma   90.00
#
_symmetry.space_group_name_H-M   'P 1'
#
loop_
_entity.id
_entity.type
_entity.pdbx_description
1 polymer ?
#
loop_
_entity_poly.entity_id
_entity_poly.type
_entity_poly.pdbx_seq_one_letter_code
_entity_poly.pdbx_strand_id
1 'polypeptide(L)'
;MQSQWLVIVTMIATLSPIAGALDCGDDVLPVLAQALSSCATAAFGKSDVWNPFFTLVTELRKPESFVLADFCSNSLPGCADLVALSKNRSFDCSCWLYKSTVINVYQEVPQLCANMHPTRTIQLFTRNDKVVTVQGQALVASPRLTSFNQTFTFDLATHRIESDALCGQYCVEATPSGLDLILAPCDDTQTRQQWMVQPYLNRVKSMHVSNLCLATDPFATNYAIRLEACDPAFPARQFFTTSVPYDNGCPAAEYDVDYEGNDLENRPIEQPSACCLSCHWHPTCRTYSWADGVCYFKSAFNTSNAVTKPGVVSGVVTKCSTWSEAYDIDGKDIASVQAPTKESCCSICQATPRCRAMSWNNYQGGTCWLKSGYSDYKPVDGVWSAFVID
;
A
#
# COMPACT_ATOMS: atom_id res chain seq x y z
N MET A 1 17.54 -5.40 -25.04
CA MET A 1 17.52 -4.87 -23.65
C MET A 1 18.46 -3.69 -23.42
N GLN A 2 19.45 -3.40 -24.29
CA GLN A 2 20.25 -2.15 -24.28
C GLN A 2 19.54 -0.92 -24.87
N SER A 3 18.44 -1.09 -25.60
CA SER A 3 17.85 -0.04 -26.44
C SER A 3 16.88 0.92 -25.74
N GLN A 4 16.37 0.60 -24.54
CA GLN A 4 15.54 1.54 -23.75
C GLN A 4 16.37 2.47 -22.85
N TRP A 5 17.63 2.11 -22.56
CA TRP A 5 18.53 2.93 -21.72
C TRP A 5 19.08 4.16 -22.46
N LEU A 6 19.25 4.08 -23.79
CA LEU A 6 19.76 5.18 -24.61
C LEU A 6 18.76 6.34 -24.79
N VAL A 7 17.46 6.08 -24.64
CA VAL A 7 16.40 7.09 -24.87
C VAL A 7 16.31 8.08 -23.71
N ILE A 8 16.75 7.71 -22.51
CA ILE A 8 16.77 8.63 -21.34
C ILE A 8 17.93 9.64 -21.47
N VAL A 9 19.06 9.24 -22.06
CA VAL A 9 20.22 10.13 -22.26
C VAL A 9 19.92 11.20 -23.33
N THR A 10 19.01 10.96 -24.27
CA THR A 10 18.73 11.88 -25.39
C THR A 10 17.68 12.97 -25.10
N MET A 11 17.03 12.96 -23.92
CA MET A 11 16.12 14.04 -23.50
C MET A 11 16.75 15.04 -22.51
N ILE A 12 18.08 15.16 -22.50
CA ILE A 12 18.80 16.06 -21.57
C ILE A 12 19.06 17.46 -22.19
N ALA A 13 18.88 17.64 -23.51
CA ALA A 13 19.48 18.78 -24.21
C ALA A 13 18.64 20.08 -24.36
N THR A 14 17.49 20.28 -23.68
CA THR A 14 16.70 21.52 -23.88
C THR A 14 15.97 22.09 -22.66
N LEU A 15 16.59 22.13 -21.48
CA LEU A 15 16.07 22.95 -20.37
C LEU A 15 17.09 24.02 -19.98
N SER A 16 16.62 25.27 -19.92
CA SER A 16 17.42 26.45 -19.60
C SER A 16 18.11 26.31 -18.24
N PRO A 17 19.37 26.76 -18.11
CA PRO A 17 20.12 26.63 -16.87
C PRO A 17 19.51 27.49 -15.77
N ILE A 18 19.22 26.88 -14.63
CA ILE A 18 19.10 27.61 -13.35
C ILE A 18 20.51 28.06 -12.99
N ALA A 19 20.69 29.35 -12.73
CA ALA A 19 21.99 29.92 -12.36
C ALA A 19 22.52 29.25 -11.08
N GLY A 20 23.62 28.48 -11.18
CA GLY A 20 24.41 28.02 -10.04
C GLY A 20 24.69 26.51 -9.93
N ALA A 21 24.05 25.65 -10.73
CA ALA A 21 24.35 24.21 -10.72
C ALA A 21 25.38 23.85 -11.81
N LEU A 22 26.50 23.24 -11.44
CA LEU A 22 27.47 22.69 -12.39
C LEU A 22 26.85 21.45 -13.04
N ASP A 23 26.57 21.48 -14.34
CA ASP A 23 26.05 20.31 -15.05
C ASP A 23 27.12 19.21 -15.13
N CYS A 24 26.70 17.95 -15.11
CA CYS A 24 27.64 16.83 -15.13
C CYS A 24 28.15 16.55 -16.54
N GLY A 25 29.45 16.23 -16.66
CA GLY A 25 30.08 15.90 -17.94
C GLY A 25 29.61 14.56 -18.52
N ASP A 26 29.81 14.39 -19.83
CA ASP A 26 29.44 13.18 -20.58
C ASP A 26 30.15 11.90 -20.08
N ASP A 27 31.29 12.05 -19.41
CA ASP A 27 32.06 10.97 -18.79
C ASP A 27 31.50 10.53 -17.42
N VAL A 28 30.79 11.43 -16.73
CA VAL A 28 30.20 11.19 -15.40
C VAL A 28 28.87 10.43 -15.49
N LEU A 29 28.02 10.83 -16.45
CA LEU A 29 26.64 10.34 -16.56
C LEU A 29 26.53 8.82 -16.67
N PRO A 30 27.32 8.11 -17.52
CA PRO A 30 27.21 6.66 -17.65
C PRO A 30 27.59 5.91 -16.37
N VAL A 31 28.62 6.39 -15.67
CA VAL A 31 29.10 5.77 -14.42
C VAL A 31 28.08 5.96 -13.31
N LEU A 32 27.52 7.17 -13.18
CA LEU A 32 26.48 7.44 -12.21
C LEU A 32 25.20 6.64 -12.50
N ALA A 33 24.77 6.57 -13.77
CA ALA A 33 23.59 5.80 -14.15
C ALA A 33 23.73 4.32 -13.79
N GLN A 34 24.91 3.75 -13.96
CA GLN A 34 25.19 2.37 -13.56
C GLN A 34 25.10 2.17 -12.04
N ALA A 35 25.69 3.09 -11.25
CA ALA A 35 25.61 3.06 -9.79
C ALA A 35 24.17 3.22 -9.27
N LEU A 36 23.41 4.17 -9.83
CA LEU A 36 21.98 4.36 -9.50
C LEU A 36 21.14 3.14 -9.89
N SER A 37 21.42 2.51 -11.03
CA SER A 37 20.72 1.30 -11.48
C SER A 37 20.96 0.11 -10.55
N SER A 38 22.22 -0.11 -10.16
CA SER A 38 22.58 -1.17 -9.21
C SER A 38 21.91 -0.95 -7.85
N CYS A 39 21.96 0.29 -7.36
CA CYS A 39 21.35 0.65 -6.07
C CYS A 39 19.82 0.54 -6.10
N ALA A 40 19.17 1.02 -7.18
CA ALA A 40 17.71 0.89 -7.35
C ALA A 40 17.28 -0.59 -7.45
N THR A 41 18.07 -1.42 -8.13
CA THR A 41 17.82 -2.87 -8.21
C THR A 41 17.88 -3.51 -6.82
N ALA A 42 18.86 -3.14 -6.00
CA ALA A 42 18.97 -3.62 -4.63
C ALA A 42 17.81 -3.13 -3.74
N ALA A 43 17.41 -1.86 -3.87
CA ALA A 43 16.35 -1.25 -3.08
C ALA A 43 14.96 -1.80 -3.40
N PHE A 44 14.65 -2.01 -4.68
CA PHE A 44 13.30 -2.31 -5.13
C PHE A 44 13.09 -3.75 -5.56
N GLY A 45 14.15 -4.46 -5.96
CA GLY A 45 14.09 -5.86 -6.38
C GLY A 45 13.21 -6.16 -7.60
N LYS A 46 12.69 -5.14 -8.30
CA LYS A 46 11.82 -5.30 -9.46
C LYS A 46 12.25 -4.39 -10.62
N SER A 47 12.13 -4.89 -11.85
CA SER A 47 12.59 -4.20 -13.06
C SER A 47 11.61 -3.15 -13.61
N ASP A 48 10.38 -3.15 -13.12
CA ASP A 48 9.27 -2.32 -13.62
C ASP A 48 8.98 -1.08 -12.75
N VAL A 49 9.87 -0.74 -11.81
CA VAL A 49 9.75 0.53 -11.08
C VAL A 49 9.76 1.66 -12.08
N TRP A 50 8.65 2.40 -12.14
CA TRP A 50 8.57 3.58 -12.97
C TRP A 50 9.61 4.61 -12.53
N ASN A 51 10.48 5.00 -13.46
CA ASN A 51 11.57 5.95 -13.22
C ASN A 51 12.41 5.60 -11.97
N PRO A 52 13.21 4.52 -12.02
CA PRO A 52 13.85 3.94 -10.84
C PRO A 52 14.86 4.89 -10.19
N PHE A 53 15.54 5.73 -10.96
CA PHE A 53 16.51 6.70 -10.42
C PHE A 53 15.79 7.80 -9.63
N PHE A 54 14.72 8.37 -10.18
CA PHE A 54 13.89 9.36 -9.49
C PHE A 54 13.27 8.77 -8.22
N THR A 55 12.74 7.55 -8.30
CA THR A 55 12.14 6.87 -7.15
C THR A 55 13.18 6.58 -6.06
N LEU A 56 14.36 6.07 -6.42
CA LEU A 56 15.47 5.83 -5.48
C LEU A 56 15.87 7.10 -4.75
N VAL A 57 16.15 8.18 -5.49
CA VAL A 57 16.58 9.46 -4.90
C VAL A 57 15.48 10.06 -4.03
N THR A 58 14.21 9.91 -4.42
CA THR A 58 13.08 10.36 -3.62
C THR A 58 12.98 9.60 -2.30
N GLU A 59 13.17 8.28 -2.32
CA GLU A 59 13.15 7.46 -1.11
C GLU A 59 14.36 7.74 -0.21
N LEU A 60 15.56 7.86 -0.76
CA LEU A 60 16.77 8.19 0.00
C LEU A 60 16.69 9.56 0.68
N ARG A 61 15.92 10.50 0.13
CA ARG A 61 15.72 11.83 0.74
C ARG A 61 14.64 11.87 1.81
N LYS A 62 13.80 10.84 1.92
CA LYS A 62 12.72 10.78 2.92
C LYS A 62 13.30 10.30 4.26
N PRO A 63 13.24 11.12 5.33
CA PRO A 63 13.80 10.77 6.63
C PRO A 63 13.27 9.45 7.24
N GLU A 64 12.04 9.08 6.90
CA GLU A 64 11.33 7.90 7.41
C GLU A 64 11.17 6.77 6.37
N SER A 65 12.01 6.76 5.33
CA SER A 65 12.01 5.71 4.31
C SER A 65 12.73 4.45 4.78
N PHE A 66 12.11 3.29 4.51
CA PHE A 66 12.78 1.99 4.69
C PHE A 66 14.00 1.83 3.76
N VAL A 67 13.98 2.43 2.57
CA VAL A 67 15.11 2.38 1.64
C VAL A 67 16.29 3.19 2.19
N LEU A 68 16.02 4.33 2.85
CA LEU A 68 17.05 5.09 3.54
C LEU A 68 17.64 4.30 4.71
N ALA A 69 16.81 3.65 5.51
CA ALA A 69 17.27 2.75 6.59
C ALA A 69 18.19 1.65 6.05
N ASP A 70 17.73 0.91 5.03
CA ASP A 70 18.50 -0.17 4.40
C ASP A 70 19.82 0.35 3.77
N PHE A 71 19.81 1.56 3.20
CA PHE A 71 21.01 2.21 2.66
C PHE A 71 22.01 2.53 3.78
N CYS A 72 21.55 3.15 4.87
CA CYS A 72 22.39 3.61 5.96
C CYS A 72 22.97 2.48 6.83
N SER A 73 22.29 1.33 6.88
CA SER A 73 22.82 0.11 7.52
C SER A 73 23.73 -0.73 6.60
N ASN A 74 24.00 -0.27 5.37
CA ASN A 74 24.71 -1.03 4.33
C ASN A 74 24.03 -2.36 3.94
N SER A 75 22.70 -2.45 4.11
CA SER A 75 21.90 -3.62 3.76
C SER A 75 21.56 -3.70 2.26
N LEU A 76 21.91 -2.66 1.49
CA LEU A 76 21.77 -2.59 0.03
C LEU A 76 23.13 -2.74 -0.68
N PRO A 77 23.61 -3.97 -0.97
CA PRO A 77 24.93 -4.16 -1.57
C PRO A 77 25.08 -3.51 -2.96
N GLY A 78 23.99 -3.35 -3.71
CA GLY A 78 24.00 -2.64 -5.00
C GLY A 78 24.30 -1.15 -4.91
N CYS A 79 24.26 -0.57 -3.71
CA CYS A 79 24.54 0.85 -3.47
C CYS A 79 26.02 1.16 -3.18
N ALA A 80 26.90 0.15 -3.14
CA ALA A 80 28.32 0.33 -2.83
C ALA A 80 29.02 1.30 -3.80
N ASP A 81 28.73 1.19 -5.10
CA ASP A 81 29.31 2.08 -6.11
C ASP A 81 28.82 3.52 -5.90
N LEU A 82 27.54 3.73 -5.60
CA LEU A 82 26.99 5.07 -5.34
C LEU A 82 27.70 5.76 -4.17
N VAL A 83 28.00 5.01 -3.10
CA VAL A 83 28.78 5.49 -1.95
C VAL A 83 30.25 5.72 -2.30
N ALA A 84 30.82 4.96 -3.23
CA ALA A 84 32.18 5.19 -3.72
C ALA A 84 32.25 6.48 -4.55
N LEU A 85 31.27 6.71 -5.44
CA LEU A 85 31.17 7.92 -6.27
C LEU A 85 31.02 9.18 -5.42
N SER A 86 30.29 9.12 -4.31
CA SER A 86 30.10 10.27 -3.41
C SER A 86 31.37 10.77 -2.73
N LYS A 87 32.48 10.03 -2.82
CA LYS A 87 33.79 10.41 -2.28
C LYS A 87 34.72 10.99 -3.36
N ASN A 88 34.31 10.96 -4.63
CA ASN A 88 35.10 11.45 -5.75
C ASN A 88 34.59 12.82 -6.21
N ARG A 89 35.45 13.84 -6.14
CA ARG A 89 35.12 15.22 -6.51
C ARG A 89 34.73 15.41 -7.97
N SER A 90 35.07 14.47 -8.87
CA SER A 90 34.55 14.46 -10.25
C SER A 90 33.02 14.35 -10.33
N PHE A 91 32.37 13.91 -9.24
CA PHE A 91 30.91 13.79 -9.13
C PHE A 91 30.28 14.94 -8.33
N ASP A 92 31.03 16.02 -8.05
CA ASP A 92 30.51 17.27 -7.49
C ASP A 92 29.86 18.13 -8.59
N CYS A 93 28.75 17.61 -9.12
CA CYS A 93 27.95 18.21 -10.17
C CYS A 93 26.48 17.81 -10.01
N SER A 94 25.57 18.54 -10.62
CA SER A 94 24.12 18.33 -10.52
C SER A 94 23.60 17.56 -11.72
N CYS A 95 23.15 16.32 -11.50
CA CYS A 95 22.49 15.49 -12.51
C CYS A 95 20.98 15.69 -12.51
N TRP A 96 20.39 15.97 -13.67
CA TRP A 96 18.94 16.00 -13.83
C TRP A 96 18.34 14.59 -13.92
N LEU A 97 17.28 14.35 -13.16
CA LEU A 97 16.49 13.13 -13.20
C LEU A 97 15.13 13.40 -13.88
N TYR A 98 14.10 13.76 -13.12
CA TYR A 98 12.74 13.91 -13.62
C TYR A 98 11.96 14.98 -12.84
N LYS A 99 11.02 15.69 -13.51
CA LYS A 99 10.17 16.76 -12.92
C LYS A 99 10.96 17.72 -12.04
N SER A 100 12.04 18.27 -12.58
CA SER A 100 12.93 19.21 -11.91
C SER A 100 13.69 18.65 -10.70
N THR A 101 13.71 17.32 -10.53
CA THR A 101 14.55 16.66 -9.52
C THR A 101 15.97 16.58 -10.06
N VAL A 102 16.89 17.20 -9.34
CA VAL A 102 18.34 17.06 -9.55
C VAL A 102 18.94 16.24 -8.41
N ILE A 103 20.11 15.64 -8.62
CA ILE A 103 20.94 15.07 -7.55
C ILE A 103 22.41 15.47 -7.74
N ASN A 104 23.06 15.92 -6.67
CA ASN A 104 24.53 15.99 -6.59
C ASN A 104 25.01 14.91 -5.62
N VAL A 105 25.55 13.82 -6.16
CA VAL A 105 25.90 12.66 -5.33
C VAL A 105 27.06 12.93 -4.37
N TYR A 106 28.01 13.79 -4.74
CA TYR A 106 29.12 14.15 -3.87
C TYR A 106 28.66 14.96 -2.65
N GLN A 107 27.72 15.88 -2.84
CA GLN A 107 27.22 16.73 -1.75
C GLN A 107 26.14 16.05 -0.92
N GLU A 108 25.23 15.31 -1.55
CA GLU A 108 24.03 14.82 -0.87
C GLU A 108 24.21 13.48 -0.19
N VAL A 109 24.83 12.49 -0.86
CA VAL A 109 24.94 11.11 -0.33
C VAL A 109 25.60 11.05 1.05
N PRO A 110 26.68 11.81 1.34
CA PRO A 110 27.30 11.81 2.67
C PRO A 110 26.39 12.36 3.78
N GLN A 111 25.34 13.11 3.44
CA GLN A 111 24.44 13.77 4.39
C GLN A 111 23.14 12.99 4.63
N LEU A 112 22.83 11.97 3.80
CA LEU A 112 21.54 11.27 3.87
C LEU A 112 21.27 10.64 5.25
N CYS A 113 22.24 9.91 5.78
CA CYS A 113 22.06 9.15 7.02
C CYS A 113 21.99 10.03 8.28
N ALA A 114 22.54 11.24 8.23
CA ALA A 114 22.44 12.20 9.34
C ALA A 114 21.00 12.76 9.50
N ASN A 115 20.22 12.73 8.43
CA ASN A 115 18.85 13.25 8.40
C ASN A 115 17.77 12.17 8.63
N MET A 116 18.17 10.91 8.86
CA MET A 116 17.23 9.83 9.09
C MET A 116 16.50 10.02 10.42
N HIS A 117 15.17 9.89 10.40
CA HIS A 117 14.37 9.88 11.61
C HIS A 117 14.56 8.56 12.38
N PRO A 118 14.44 8.57 13.72
CA PRO A 118 14.73 7.39 14.52
C PRO A 118 13.68 6.29 14.31
N THR A 119 12.40 6.65 14.19
CA THR A 119 11.28 5.70 14.18
C THR A 119 10.17 6.10 13.23
N ARG A 120 9.34 5.12 12.85
CA ARG A 120 8.12 5.28 12.06
C ARG A 120 7.02 4.33 12.55
N THR A 121 5.80 4.84 12.72
CA THR A 121 4.64 3.97 12.99
C THR A 121 4.22 3.22 11.73
N ILE A 122 4.02 1.91 11.85
CA ILE A 122 3.62 1.03 10.75
C ILE A 122 2.43 0.16 11.15
N GLN A 123 1.69 -0.28 10.15
CA GLN A 123 0.84 -1.46 10.23
C GLN A 123 1.36 -2.47 9.22
N LEU A 124 1.12 -3.74 9.45
CA LEU A 124 1.47 -4.80 8.52
C LEU A 124 0.20 -5.51 8.08
N PHE A 125 0.00 -5.61 6.78
CA PHE A 125 -1.14 -6.26 6.17
C PHE A 125 -0.68 -7.44 5.35
N THR A 126 -1.40 -8.55 5.51
CA THR A 126 -1.21 -9.78 4.76
C THR A 126 -1.87 -9.70 3.38
N ARG A 127 -1.65 -10.71 2.53
CA ARG A 127 -2.23 -10.76 1.16
C ARG A 127 -3.74 -10.66 1.12
N ASN A 128 -4.40 -11.27 2.10
CA ASN A 128 -5.86 -11.28 2.21
C ASN A 128 -6.37 -10.09 3.02
N ASP A 129 -5.61 -8.99 3.10
CA ASP A 129 -5.95 -7.77 3.84
C ASP A 129 -6.19 -7.98 5.35
N LYS A 130 -5.76 -9.10 5.95
CA LYS A 130 -5.72 -9.24 7.41
C LYS A 130 -4.58 -8.40 7.99
N VAL A 131 -4.79 -7.81 9.15
CA VAL A 131 -3.79 -7.00 9.86
C VAL A 131 -3.00 -7.88 10.83
N VAL A 132 -1.69 -7.65 10.92
CA VAL A 132 -0.84 -8.31 11.92
C VAL A 132 -1.17 -7.77 13.30
N THR A 133 -1.41 -8.69 14.23
CA THR A 133 -1.78 -8.40 15.62
C THR A 133 -0.99 -9.26 16.58
N VAL A 134 -1.01 -8.90 17.85
CA VAL A 134 -0.34 -9.62 18.92
C VAL A 134 -1.38 -10.37 19.75
N GLN A 135 -1.15 -11.67 19.95
CA GLN A 135 -1.94 -12.51 20.86
C GLN A 135 -1.01 -13.20 21.86
N GLY A 136 -0.99 -12.70 23.09
CA GLY A 136 0.03 -13.10 24.06
C GLY A 136 1.41 -12.65 23.59
N GLN A 137 2.31 -13.60 23.32
CA GLN A 137 3.62 -13.34 22.73
C GLN A 137 3.69 -13.67 21.24
N ALA A 138 2.64 -14.23 20.64
CA ALA A 138 2.64 -14.62 19.24
C ALA A 138 2.16 -13.48 18.34
N LEU A 139 2.66 -13.46 17.10
CA LEU A 139 2.13 -12.63 16.03
C LEU A 139 1.14 -13.43 15.19
N VAL A 140 -0.04 -12.85 14.94
CA VAL A 140 -1.11 -13.49 14.17
C VAL A 140 -1.78 -12.52 13.19
N ALA A 141 -2.30 -13.05 12.09
CA ALA A 141 -3.04 -12.29 11.08
C ALA A 141 -4.55 -12.26 11.42
N SER A 142 -5.05 -11.11 11.89
CA SER A 142 -6.44 -10.96 12.31
C SER A 142 -7.27 -10.20 11.27
N PRO A 143 -8.59 -10.46 11.18
CA PRO A 143 -9.52 -9.60 10.44
C PRO A 143 -9.38 -8.13 10.83
N ARG A 144 -9.50 -7.22 9.85
CA ARG A 144 -9.50 -5.77 10.13
C ARG A 144 -10.78 -5.37 10.84
N LEU A 145 -10.66 -4.55 11.88
CA LEU A 145 -11.78 -3.99 12.61
C LEU A 145 -11.86 -2.48 12.36
N THR A 146 -13.07 -1.93 12.42
CA THR A 146 -13.30 -0.48 12.31
C THR A 146 -12.95 0.27 13.59
N SER A 147 -12.94 -0.43 14.74
CA SER A 147 -12.72 0.17 16.06
C SER A 147 -11.26 0.34 16.44
N PHE A 148 -10.40 -0.60 16.04
CA PHE A 148 -8.97 -0.60 16.37
C PHE A 148 -8.23 -1.62 15.51
N ASN A 149 -7.09 -1.23 14.94
CA ASN A 149 -6.14 -2.13 14.27
C ASN A 149 -4.76 -1.91 14.88
N GLN A 150 -4.06 -2.99 15.23
CA GLN A 150 -2.73 -2.92 15.87
C GLN A 150 -1.73 -2.13 15.00
N THR A 151 -0.89 -1.35 15.66
CA THR A 151 0.26 -0.65 15.07
C THR A 151 1.56 -1.15 15.71
N PHE A 152 2.66 -0.94 15.01
CA PHE A 152 4.01 -1.20 15.48
C PHE A 152 4.87 0.04 15.26
N THR A 153 5.98 0.14 15.98
CA THR A 153 7.00 1.15 15.72
C THR A 153 8.17 0.47 15.02
N PHE A 154 8.51 0.90 13.81
CA PHE A 154 9.73 0.48 13.15
C PHE A 154 10.86 1.44 13.52
N ASP A 155 11.90 0.92 14.16
CA ASP A 155 13.15 1.66 14.40
C ASP A 155 14.03 1.56 13.16
N LEU A 156 14.26 2.70 12.51
CA LEU A 156 15.01 2.77 11.25
C LEU A 156 16.52 2.57 11.44
N ALA A 157 17.04 2.86 12.63
CA ALA A 157 18.47 2.70 12.91
C ALA A 157 18.80 1.25 13.27
N THR A 158 17.94 0.59 14.06
CA THR A 158 18.19 -0.77 14.54
C THR A 158 17.50 -1.86 13.72
N HIS A 159 16.64 -1.48 12.76
CA HIS A 159 15.83 -2.38 11.95
C HIS A 159 14.86 -3.25 12.76
N ARG A 160 14.39 -2.76 13.90
CA ARG A 160 13.49 -3.51 14.78
C ARG A 160 12.04 -3.11 14.58
N ILE A 161 11.15 -4.09 14.73
CA ILE A 161 9.70 -3.87 14.80
C ILE A 161 9.32 -3.99 16.27
N GLU A 162 8.98 -2.86 16.88
CA GLU A 162 8.61 -2.75 18.28
C GLU A 162 7.08 -2.79 18.45
N SER A 163 6.62 -3.40 19.53
CA SER A 163 5.23 -3.48 19.91
C SER A 163 5.03 -2.98 21.34
N ASP A 164 3.97 -2.19 21.53
CA ASP A 164 3.47 -1.71 22.81
C ASP A 164 2.33 -2.59 23.37
N ALA A 165 2.03 -3.72 22.71
CA ALA A 165 0.94 -4.62 23.10
C ALA A 165 1.16 -5.29 24.47
N LEU A 166 2.42 -5.34 24.93
CA LEU A 166 2.81 -5.84 26.25
C LEU A 166 3.45 -4.70 27.06
N CYS A 167 3.31 -4.74 28.38
CA CYS A 167 3.92 -3.73 29.25
C CYS A 167 5.46 -3.82 29.20
N GLY A 168 6.10 -2.83 28.58
CA GLY A 168 7.56 -2.77 28.36
C GLY A 168 7.90 -2.52 26.88
N GLN A 169 9.17 -2.58 26.53
CA GLN A 169 9.64 -2.49 25.14
C GLN A 169 9.87 -3.89 24.60
N TYR A 170 9.00 -4.34 23.69
CA TYR A 170 9.07 -5.66 23.08
C TYR A 170 9.28 -5.55 21.58
N CYS A 171 10.12 -6.43 21.05
CA CYS A 171 10.50 -6.49 19.65
C CYS A 171 10.06 -7.82 19.04
N VAL A 172 9.68 -7.78 17.76
CA VAL A 172 9.45 -9.00 16.98
C VAL A 172 10.77 -9.73 16.83
N GLU A 173 10.83 -10.97 17.31
CA GLU A 173 12.01 -11.81 17.29
C GLU A 173 11.72 -13.15 16.60
N ALA A 174 12.63 -13.58 15.71
CA ALA A 174 12.64 -14.95 15.22
C ALA A 174 13.07 -15.91 16.34
N THR A 175 12.30 -16.97 16.58
CA THR A 175 12.68 -18.02 17.53
C THR A 175 14.02 -18.67 17.15
N PRO A 176 14.74 -19.32 18.08
CA PRO A 176 15.99 -20.01 17.76
C PRO A 176 15.88 -21.07 16.66
N SER A 177 14.69 -21.63 16.45
CA SER A 177 14.39 -22.54 15.33
C SER A 177 14.40 -21.86 13.96
N GLY A 178 14.23 -20.53 13.92
CA GLY A 178 14.14 -19.73 12.71
C GLY A 178 12.81 -19.83 11.97
N LEU A 179 11.80 -20.50 12.52
CA LEU A 179 10.51 -20.74 11.83
C LEU A 179 9.35 -19.94 12.41
N ASP A 180 9.29 -19.76 13.73
CA ASP A 180 8.22 -19.02 14.40
C ASP A 180 8.69 -17.64 14.88
N LEU A 181 7.73 -16.73 15.09
CA LEU A 181 7.95 -15.39 15.61
C LEU A 181 7.35 -15.23 17.00
N ILE A 182 8.05 -14.48 17.85
CA ILE A 182 7.59 -14.10 19.19
C ILE A 182 7.84 -12.61 19.45
N LEU A 183 7.12 -12.05 20.42
CA LEU A 183 7.53 -10.83 21.10
C LEU A 183 8.50 -11.18 22.23
N ALA A 184 9.71 -10.65 22.13
CA ALA A 184 10.75 -10.73 23.16
C ALA A 184 11.16 -9.32 23.61
N PRO A 185 11.71 -9.14 24.81
CA PRO A 185 12.29 -7.85 25.20
C PRO A 185 13.30 -7.36 24.16
N CYS A 186 13.23 -6.08 23.81
CA CYS A 186 14.16 -5.52 22.82
C CYS A 186 15.61 -5.58 23.31
N ASP A 187 16.51 -6.04 22.46
CA ASP A 187 17.94 -6.18 22.73
C ASP A 187 18.75 -5.73 21.50
N ASP A 188 19.59 -4.69 21.67
CA ASP A 188 20.40 -4.10 20.58
C ASP A 188 21.44 -5.09 20.01
N THR A 189 21.77 -6.14 20.76
CA THR A 189 22.72 -7.18 20.33
C THR A 189 22.03 -8.34 19.63
N GLN A 190 20.70 -8.38 19.66
CA GLN A 190 19.93 -9.50 19.13
C GLN A 190 19.66 -9.36 17.63
N THR A 191 20.50 -10.00 16.82
CA THR A 191 20.33 -10.01 15.36
C THR A 191 19.00 -10.64 14.90
N ARG A 192 18.40 -11.56 15.68
CA ARG A 192 17.07 -12.15 15.35
C ARG A 192 15.90 -11.16 15.47
N GLN A 193 16.14 -9.96 15.98
CA GLN A 193 15.15 -8.88 16.04
C GLN A 193 15.24 -7.91 14.85
N GLN A 194 16.13 -8.15 13.90
CA GLN A 194 16.39 -7.25 12.77
C GLN A 194 15.65 -7.67 11.49
N TRP A 195 14.94 -6.71 10.89
CA TRP A 195 14.02 -6.91 9.78
C TRP A 195 14.19 -5.84 8.69
N MET A 196 14.19 -6.28 7.44
CA MET A 196 14.05 -5.38 6.29
C MET A 196 12.59 -5.34 5.85
N VAL A 197 11.94 -4.18 6.00
CA VAL A 197 10.59 -3.95 5.48
C VAL A 197 10.70 -3.44 4.04
N GLN A 198 10.27 -4.25 3.07
CA GLN A 198 10.47 -3.99 1.65
C GLN A 198 9.12 -3.77 0.96
N PRO A 199 8.54 -2.55 1.05
CA PRO A 199 7.19 -2.28 0.57
C PRO A 199 7.04 -2.47 -0.95
N TYR A 200 8.09 -2.23 -1.73
CA TYR A 200 8.07 -2.44 -3.19
C TYR A 200 7.98 -3.91 -3.62
N LEU A 201 8.36 -4.81 -2.71
CA LEU A 201 8.26 -6.26 -2.87
C LEU A 201 7.10 -6.86 -2.05
N ASN A 202 6.37 -6.03 -1.31
CA ASN A 202 5.37 -6.45 -0.32
C ASN A 202 5.88 -7.58 0.59
N ARG A 203 7.05 -7.40 1.21
CA ARG A 203 7.60 -8.41 2.12
C ARG A 203 8.33 -7.80 3.30
N VAL A 204 8.46 -8.59 4.37
CA VAL A 204 9.35 -8.32 5.50
C VAL A 204 10.35 -9.48 5.58
N LYS A 205 11.64 -9.16 5.47
CA LYS A 205 12.72 -10.16 5.38
C LYS A 205 13.55 -10.16 6.66
N SER A 206 13.94 -11.34 7.13
CA SER A 206 14.90 -11.47 8.23
C SER A 206 16.29 -10.98 7.80
N MET A 207 16.94 -10.19 8.64
CA MET A 207 18.34 -9.81 8.47
C MET A 207 19.30 -10.84 9.08
N HIS A 208 18.82 -11.64 10.03
CA HIS A 208 19.60 -12.71 10.67
C HIS A 208 19.77 -13.93 9.77
N VAL A 209 18.66 -14.43 9.22
CA VAL A 209 18.67 -15.63 8.37
C VAL A 209 18.51 -15.23 6.91
N SER A 210 19.47 -15.65 6.08
CA SER A 210 19.41 -15.37 4.66
C SER A 210 18.18 -16.02 4.03
N ASN A 211 17.51 -15.27 3.15
CA ASN A 211 16.35 -15.72 2.37
C ASN A 211 15.13 -16.19 3.18
N LEU A 212 14.93 -15.74 4.43
CA LEU A 212 13.67 -15.93 5.14
C LEU A 212 12.82 -14.66 5.18
N CYS A 213 11.54 -14.82 4.89
CA CYS A 213 10.54 -13.76 4.87
C CYS A 213 9.35 -14.13 5.76
N LEU A 214 8.68 -13.10 6.28
CA LEU A 214 7.40 -13.28 6.95
C LEU A 214 6.40 -13.91 5.97
N ALA A 215 5.71 -14.94 6.44
CA ALA A 215 4.73 -15.70 5.69
C ALA A 215 3.49 -15.95 6.54
N THR A 216 2.36 -16.09 5.88
CA THR A 216 1.10 -16.56 6.44
C THR A 216 0.51 -17.50 5.43
N ASP A 217 0.01 -18.65 5.89
CA ASP A 217 -0.89 -19.46 5.10
C ASP A 217 -2.28 -18.81 5.19
N PRO A 218 -2.82 -18.25 4.09
CA PRO A 218 -4.13 -17.61 4.14
C PRO A 218 -5.24 -18.60 4.52
N PHE A 219 -5.04 -19.91 4.29
CA PHE A 219 -6.00 -20.97 4.58
C PHE A 219 -5.83 -21.57 5.99
N ALA A 220 -4.75 -21.23 6.71
CA ALA A 220 -4.53 -21.74 8.04
C ALA A 220 -5.49 -21.10 9.05
N THR A 221 -6.18 -21.95 9.81
CA THR A 221 -7.16 -21.51 10.82
C THR A 221 -6.54 -20.99 12.11
N ASN A 222 -5.23 -21.18 12.30
CA ASN A 222 -4.50 -20.65 13.44
C ASN A 222 -3.96 -19.23 13.20
N TYR A 223 -4.07 -18.72 11.97
CA TYR A 223 -3.63 -17.40 11.54
C TYR A 223 -2.18 -17.05 11.93
N ALA A 224 -1.33 -18.08 12.08
CA ALA A 224 0.02 -17.92 12.57
C ALA A 224 0.89 -17.22 11.52
N ILE A 225 1.71 -16.27 11.98
CA ILE A 225 2.75 -15.67 11.15
C ILE A 225 4.06 -16.40 11.43
N ARG A 226 4.71 -16.85 10.35
CA ARG A 226 5.92 -17.68 10.38
C ARG A 226 6.98 -17.13 9.45
N LEU A 227 8.15 -17.75 9.47
CA LEU A 227 9.22 -17.52 8.53
C LEU A 227 9.29 -18.66 7.51
N GLU A 228 9.33 -18.28 6.24
CA GLU A 228 9.49 -19.19 5.11
C GLU A 228 10.51 -18.64 4.12
N ALA A 229 10.98 -19.49 3.21
CA ALA A 229 11.90 -19.07 2.15
C ALA A 229 11.26 -17.98 1.29
N CYS A 230 11.94 -16.83 1.11
CA CYS A 230 11.39 -15.71 0.36
C CYS A 230 10.99 -16.13 -1.07
N ASP A 231 9.74 -15.89 -1.44
CA ASP A 231 9.18 -16.22 -2.76
C ASP A 231 9.68 -15.20 -3.80
N PRO A 232 10.39 -15.64 -4.86
CA PRO A 232 10.84 -14.75 -5.92
C PRO A 232 9.75 -14.42 -6.95
N ALA A 233 8.59 -15.07 -6.91
CA ALA A 233 7.51 -14.82 -7.87
C ALA A 233 6.86 -13.44 -7.65
N PHE A 234 6.34 -12.86 -8.74
CA PHE A 234 5.50 -11.67 -8.68
C PHE A 234 4.13 -11.95 -9.32
N PRO A 235 3.01 -11.76 -8.59
CA PRO A 235 2.95 -11.39 -7.17
C PRO A 235 3.45 -12.50 -6.24
N ALA A 236 4.20 -12.12 -5.21
CA ALA A 236 4.70 -13.06 -4.21
C ALA A 236 3.54 -13.60 -3.35
N ARG A 237 3.60 -14.89 -2.98
CA ARG A 237 2.65 -15.49 -2.02
C ARG A 237 2.82 -14.92 -0.61
N GLN A 238 4.03 -14.49 -0.29
CA GLN A 238 4.41 -13.90 0.99
C GLN A 238 4.22 -12.39 0.92
N PHE A 239 3.00 -11.97 1.18
CA PHE A 239 2.60 -10.59 1.02
C PHE A 239 2.46 -9.94 2.41
N PHE A 240 3.45 -9.15 2.80
CA PHE A 240 3.37 -8.23 3.93
C PHE A 240 3.62 -6.81 3.42
N THR A 241 2.60 -5.96 3.51
CA THR A 241 2.68 -4.57 3.08
C THR A 241 2.43 -3.62 4.24
N THR A 242 3.03 -2.43 4.18
CA THR A 242 2.71 -1.32 5.09
C THR A 242 1.63 -0.40 4.54
N SER A 243 1.21 -0.60 3.29
CA SER A 243 0.14 0.16 2.67
C SER A 243 -1.21 -0.30 3.22
N VAL A 244 -1.98 0.64 3.75
CA VAL A 244 -3.35 0.35 4.20
C VAL A 244 -4.17 -0.13 3.00
N PRO A 245 -4.88 -1.27 3.09
CA PRO A 245 -5.68 -1.74 1.98
C PRO A 245 -6.83 -0.77 1.70
N TYR A 246 -7.03 -0.47 0.42
CA TYR A 246 -7.97 0.54 -0.05
C TYR A 246 -9.43 0.18 0.30
N ASP A 247 -10.13 1.02 1.04
CA ASP A 247 -11.50 0.79 1.51
C ASP A 247 -12.54 1.80 0.99
N ASN A 248 -12.12 2.76 0.15
CA ASN A 248 -13.03 3.81 -0.32
C ASN A 248 -14.17 3.24 -1.17
N GLY A 249 -15.40 3.33 -0.65
CA GLY A 249 -16.61 2.80 -1.28
C GLY A 249 -16.87 1.31 -1.05
N CYS A 250 -16.06 0.65 -0.22
CA CYS A 250 -16.16 -0.77 0.09
C CYS A 250 -16.57 -0.98 1.55
N PRO A 251 -17.71 -1.64 1.82
CA PRO A 251 -18.05 -2.09 3.17
C PRO A 251 -16.96 -3.00 3.77
N ALA A 252 -17.02 -3.19 5.09
CA ALA A 252 -16.16 -4.14 5.78
C ALA A 252 -16.29 -5.55 5.16
N ALA A 253 -15.16 -6.16 4.82
CA ALA A 253 -15.13 -7.49 4.23
C ALA A 253 -15.37 -8.58 5.29
N GLU A 254 -15.96 -9.69 4.83
CA GLU A 254 -16.10 -10.92 5.59
C GLU A 254 -14.90 -11.82 5.30
N TYR A 255 -14.16 -12.18 6.35
CA TYR A 255 -12.98 -13.03 6.25
C TYR A 255 -13.33 -14.49 6.51
N ASP A 256 -12.66 -15.38 5.79
CA ASP A 256 -12.84 -16.84 5.85
C ASP A 256 -14.27 -17.29 5.46
N VAL A 257 -14.88 -16.55 4.53
CA VAL A 257 -16.25 -16.78 4.03
C VAL A 257 -16.24 -16.73 2.50
N ASP A 258 -16.87 -17.71 1.86
CA ASP A 258 -17.14 -17.75 0.41
C ASP A 258 -18.63 -17.57 0.16
N TYR A 259 -18.98 -16.78 -0.85
CA TYR A 259 -20.36 -16.60 -1.29
C TYR A 259 -20.61 -17.52 -2.48
N GLU A 260 -21.08 -18.76 -2.26
CA GLU A 260 -21.12 -19.75 -3.34
C GLU A 260 -22.08 -19.37 -4.50
N GLY A 261 -21.61 -19.60 -5.72
CA GLY A 261 -22.36 -19.40 -6.96
C GLY A 261 -22.44 -17.95 -7.42
N ASN A 262 -23.34 -17.70 -8.39
CA ASN A 262 -23.57 -16.38 -9.01
C ASN A 262 -22.33 -15.74 -9.66
N ASP A 263 -21.28 -16.53 -9.96
CA ASP A 263 -20.07 -16.03 -10.60
C ASP A 263 -20.36 -15.47 -11.99
N LEU A 264 -19.96 -14.22 -12.21
CA LEU A 264 -19.99 -13.52 -13.48
C LEU A 264 -18.72 -13.78 -14.28
N GLU A 265 -17.57 -13.58 -13.61
CA GLU A 265 -16.23 -13.76 -14.15
C GLU A 265 -15.23 -13.85 -12.99
N ASN A 266 -13.99 -14.26 -13.30
CA ASN A 266 -12.88 -14.20 -12.36
C ASN A 266 -11.65 -13.58 -13.02
N ARG A 267 -10.83 -12.88 -12.23
CA ARG A 267 -9.62 -12.19 -12.70
C ARG A 267 -8.49 -12.27 -11.66
N PRO A 268 -7.22 -12.36 -12.08
CA PRO A 268 -6.08 -12.19 -11.18
C PRO A 268 -6.07 -10.76 -10.61
N ILE A 269 -6.28 -10.63 -9.31
CA ILE A 269 -6.24 -9.37 -8.57
C ILE A 269 -5.61 -9.66 -7.22
N GLU A 270 -4.50 -8.97 -6.91
CA GLU A 270 -3.60 -9.36 -5.81
C GLU A 270 -4.21 -9.25 -4.41
N GLN A 271 -5.18 -8.37 -4.21
CA GLN A 271 -5.73 -8.05 -2.88
C GLN A 271 -7.27 -8.01 -2.89
N PRO A 272 -7.93 -8.38 -1.77
CA PRO A 272 -9.38 -8.24 -1.59
C PRO A 272 -9.90 -6.81 -1.77
N SER A 273 -9.20 -5.81 -1.26
CA SER A 273 -9.54 -4.39 -1.44
C SER A 273 -9.62 -3.99 -2.92
N ALA A 274 -8.63 -4.40 -3.72
CA ALA A 274 -8.64 -4.18 -5.17
C ALA A 274 -9.75 -4.99 -5.87
N CYS A 275 -10.07 -6.18 -5.35
CA CYS A 275 -11.19 -7.01 -5.81
C CYS A 275 -12.54 -6.32 -5.57
N CYS A 276 -12.73 -5.76 -4.38
CA CYS A 276 -13.89 -4.95 -4.05
C CYS A 276 -14.04 -3.75 -4.98
N LEU A 277 -12.97 -2.97 -5.17
CA LEU A 277 -13.00 -1.81 -6.07
C LEU A 277 -13.36 -2.24 -7.50
N SER A 278 -12.79 -3.33 -7.98
CA SER A 278 -13.07 -3.83 -9.33
C SER A 278 -14.52 -4.30 -9.48
N CYS A 279 -15.07 -4.98 -8.47
CA CYS A 279 -16.48 -5.34 -8.45
C CYS A 279 -17.40 -4.11 -8.35
N HIS A 280 -17.01 -3.09 -7.60
CA HIS A 280 -17.73 -1.81 -7.53
C HIS A 280 -17.87 -1.18 -8.93
N TRP A 281 -16.80 -1.17 -9.72
CA TRP A 281 -16.81 -0.67 -11.10
C TRP A 281 -17.48 -1.59 -12.11
N HIS A 282 -17.54 -2.90 -11.87
CA HIS A 282 -18.15 -3.85 -12.79
C HIS A 282 -19.68 -3.72 -12.76
N PRO A 283 -20.38 -3.30 -13.85
CA PRO A 283 -21.78 -2.84 -13.79
C PRO A 283 -22.76 -3.76 -13.07
N THR A 284 -22.67 -5.08 -13.30
CA THR A 284 -23.59 -6.07 -12.74
C THR A 284 -23.06 -6.79 -11.50
N CYS A 285 -21.85 -6.51 -11.03
CA CYS A 285 -21.29 -7.16 -9.85
C CYS A 285 -21.94 -6.61 -8.58
N ARG A 286 -22.36 -7.47 -7.67
CA ARG A 286 -23.04 -7.12 -6.40
C ARG A 286 -22.26 -7.60 -5.21
N THR A 287 -21.49 -8.66 -5.38
CA THR A 287 -20.61 -9.20 -4.36
C THR A 287 -19.34 -9.71 -5.02
N TYR A 288 -18.31 -9.91 -4.20
CA TYR A 288 -17.09 -10.56 -4.63
C TYR A 288 -16.68 -11.60 -3.61
N SER A 289 -15.91 -12.58 -4.08
CA SER A 289 -15.10 -13.45 -3.23
C SER A 289 -13.70 -13.44 -3.78
N TRP A 290 -12.73 -13.10 -2.95
CA TRP A 290 -11.31 -13.12 -3.28
C TRP A 290 -10.68 -14.36 -2.66
N ALA A 291 -9.88 -15.10 -3.43
CA ALA A 291 -9.15 -16.26 -2.94
C ALA A 291 -7.79 -16.37 -3.66
N ASP A 292 -6.71 -16.40 -2.90
CA ASP A 292 -5.33 -16.65 -3.38
C ASP A 292 -4.89 -15.76 -4.57
N GLY A 293 -5.33 -14.51 -4.61
CA GLY A 293 -5.02 -13.56 -5.69
C GLY A 293 -5.94 -13.65 -6.90
N VAL A 294 -7.03 -14.40 -6.80
CA VAL A 294 -8.09 -14.43 -7.80
C VAL A 294 -9.34 -13.78 -7.20
N CYS A 295 -9.86 -12.79 -7.91
CA CYS A 295 -11.13 -12.16 -7.57
C CYS A 295 -12.24 -12.78 -8.40
N TYR A 296 -13.30 -13.23 -7.74
CA TYR A 296 -14.49 -13.79 -8.36
C TYR A 296 -15.64 -12.80 -8.21
N PHE A 297 -16.08 -12.22 -9.33
CA PHE A 297 -17.13 -11.22 -9.38
C PHE A 297 -18.47 -11.95 -9.41
N LYS A 298 -19.44 -11.50 -8.60
CA LYS A 298 -20.71 -12.21 -8.43
C LYS A 298 -21.91 -11.29 -8.63
N SER A 299 -22.97 -11.81 -9.24
CA SER A 299 -24.14 -11.05 -9.67
C SER A 299 -25.17 -10.77 -8.58
N ALA A 300 -25.11 -11.49 -7.45
CA ALA A 300 -26.08 -11.36 -6.37
C ALA A 300 -25.45 -11.71 -5.02
N PHE A 301 -26.00 -11.13 -3.95
CA PHE A 301 -25.78 -11.61 -2.59
C PHE A 301 -26.91 -12.55 -2.21
N ASN A 302 -26.57 -13.80 -1.87
CA ASN A 302 -27.51 -14.71 -1.21
C ASN A 302 -26.86 -15.16 0.09
N THR A 303 -27.31 -14.60 1.22
CA THR A 303 -26.81 -14.95 2.56
C THR A 303 -26.90 -16.46 2.83
N SER A 304 -27.83 -17.16 2.18
CA SER A 304 -28.00 -18.62 2.30
C SER A 304 -26.84 -19.42 1.70
N ASN A 305 -26.00 -18.78 0.87
CA ASN A 305 -24.86 -19.40 0.20
C ASN A 305 -23.51 -18.99 0.83
N ALA A 306 -23.53 -18.24 1.93
CA ALA A 306 -22.31 -17.90 2.66
C ALA A 306 -21.81 -19.15 3.41
N VAL A 307 -20.64 -19.66 3.01
CA VAL A 307 -20.03 -20.84 3.62
C VAL A 307 -18.67 -20.49 4.22
N THR A 308 -18.35 -21.09 5.36
CA THR A 308 -17.02 -20.94 5.96
C THR A 308 -15.97 -21.56 5.06
N LYS A 309 -15.02 -20.76 4.60
CA LYS A 309 -13.91 -21.19 3.76
C LYS A 309 -12.67 -20.36 4.10
N PRO A 310 -11.74 -20.92 4.90
CA PRO A 310 -10.51 -20.22 5.30
C PRO A 310 -9.79 -19.59 4.10
N GLY A 311 -9.24 -18.41 4.29
CA GLY A 311 -8.47 -17.68 3.27
C GLY A 311 -9.29 -16.95 2.21
N VAL A 312 -10.59 -17.22 2.10
CA VAL A 312 -11.48 -16.47 1.22
C VAL A 312 -11.92 -15.18 1.91
N VAL A 313 -11.87 -14.07 1.20
CA VAL A 313 -12.36 -12.77 1.67
C VAL A 313 -13.49 -12.34 0.76
N SER A 314 -14.70 -12.28 1.30
CA SER A 314 -15.89 -11.90 0.55
C SER A 314 -16.40 -10.55 1.00
N GLY A 315 -17.16 -9.89 0.13
CA GLY A 315 -17.77 -8.62 0.47
C GLY A 315 -18.93 -8.30 -0.45
N VAL A 316 -19.88 -7.55 0.10
CA VAL A 316 -20.94 -6.93 -0.70
C VAL A 316 -20.42 -5.61 -1.24
N VAL A 317 -20.70 -5.32 -2.51
CA VAL A 317 -20.48 -3.99 -3.07
C VAL A 317 -21.81 -3.28 -3.13
N THR A 318 -21.93 -2.26 -2.30
CA THR A 318 -23.07 -1.37 -2.38
C THR A 318 -22.88 -0.48 -3.61
N LYS A 319 -23.95 -0.25 -4.37
CA LYS A 319 -23.94 0.62 -5.56
C LYS A 319 -24.96 1.72 -5.42
N CYS A 320 -24.86 2.74 -6.26
CA CYS A 320 -25.96 3.69 -6.46
C CYS A 320 -26.61 3.48 -7.82
N SER A 321 -27.89 3.83 -7.91
CA SER A 321 -28.62 3.90 -9.16
C SER A 321 -27.96 4.86 -10.13
N THR A 322 -28.39 4.81 -11.38
CA THR A 322 -28.17 5.93 -12.29
C THR A 322 -28.71 7.21 -11.66
N TRP A 323 -27.99 8.32 -11.87
CA TRP A 323 -28.41 9.62 -11.38
C TRP A 323 -29.58 10.14 -12.23
N SER A 324 -30.69 10.47 -11.57
CA SER A 324 -31.77 11.24 -12.14
C SER A 324 -31.37 12.71 -12.13
N GLU A 325 -31.24 13.32 -13.31
CA GLU A 325 -30.91 14.74 -13.46
C GLU A 325 -32.15 15.61 -13.35
N ALA A 326 -32.00 16.79 -12.74
CA ALA A 326 -33.09 17.75 -12.51
C ALA A 326 -34.23 17.19 -11.63
N TYR A 327 -33.90 16.28 -10.70
CA TYR A 327 -34.83 15.80 -9.69
C TYR A 327 -34.18 15.84 -8.30
N ASP A 328 -34.91 16.37 -7.34
CA ASP A 328 -34.67 16.19 -5.92
C ASP A 328 -35.55 15.04 -5.38
N ILE A 329 -35.09 14.36 -4.35
CA ILE A 329 -35.93 13.47 -3.57
C ILE A 329 -36.45 14.31 -2.41
N ASP A 330 -37.73 14.69 -2.43
CA ASP A 330 -38.24 15.66 -1.47
C ASP A 330 -38.27 15.11 -0.04
N GLY A 331 -37.66 15.85 0.89
CA GLY A 331 -37.59 15.49 2.30
C GLY A 331 -36.72 14.25 2.56
N LYS A 332 -36.98 13.60 3.72
CA LYS A 332 -36.24 12.42 4.21
C LYS A 332 -34.75 12.66 4.48
N ASP A 333 -34.32 13.91 4.54
CA ASP A 333 -32.95 14.27 4.87
C ASP A 333 -32.61 13.79 6.28
N ILE A 334 -31.58 12.96 6.38
CA ILE A 334 -31.02 12.49 7.64
C ILE A 334 -29.74 13.24 8.00
N ALA A 335 -29.06 13.82 7.01
CA ALA A 335 -27.89 14.67 7.17
C ALA A 335 -27.58 15.40 5.86
N SER A 336 -26.73 16.43 5.94
CA SER A 336 -26.08 17.02 4.78
C SER A 336 -24.57 17.11 5.02
N VAL A 337 -23.79 16.85 3.97
CA VAL A 337 -22.33 16.74 4.02
C VAL A 337 -21.72 17.38 2.78
N GLN A 338 -20.54 17.96 2.93
CA GLN A 338 -19.78 18.46 1.78
C GLN A 338 -19.28 17.30 0.93
N ALA A 339 -19.50 17.40 -0.38
CA ALA A 339 -19.19 16.37 -1.36
C ALA A 339 -18.78 17.06 -2.67
N PRO A 340 -17.50 17.03 -3.08
CA PRO A 340 -17.03 17.76 -4.26
C PRO A 340 -17.69 17.31 -5.57
N THR A 341 -18.17 16.06 -5.63
CA THR A 341 -18.85 15.50 -6.79
C THR A 341 -20.07 14.68 -6.37
N LYS A 342 -21.04 14.51 -7.28
CA LYS A 342 -22.18 13.61 -7.03
C LYS A 342 -21.73 12.17 -6.76
N GLU A 343 -20.67 11.70 -7.41
CA GLU A 343 -20.11 10.36 -7.16
C GLU A 343 -19.63 10.19 -5.71
N SER A 344 -18.98 11.21 -5.14
CA SER A 344 -18.59 11.19 -3.72
C SER A 344 -19.80 11.15 -2.78
N CYS A 345 -20.93 11.74 -3.18
CA CYS A 345 -22.19 11.69 -2.41
C CYS A 345 -22.76 10.26 -2.32
N CYS A 346 -22.59 9.44 -3.37
CA CYS A 346 -22.93 8.03 -3.32
C CYS A 346 -22.12 7.28 -2.26
N SER A 347 -20.80 7.41 -2.29
CA SER A 347 -19.92 6.76 -1.30
C SER A 347 -20.23 7.18 0.13
N ILE A 348 -20.52 8.47 0.36
CA ILE A 348 -20.87 8.96 1.70
C ILE A 348 -22.23 8.41 2.14
N CYS A 349 -23.22 8.35 1.27
CA CYS A 349 -24.52 7.73 1.60
C CYS A 349 -24.35 6.25 1.95
N GLN A 350 -23.56 5.49 1.19
CA GLN A 350 -23.30 4.08 1.47
C GLN A 350 -22.62 3.85 2.83
N ALA A 351 -21.72 4.76 3.23
CA ALA A 351 -21.06 4.71 4.53
C ALA A 351 -21.94 5.21 5.69
N THR A 352 -23.09 5.82 5.41
CA THR A 352 -23.95 6.44 6.42
C THR A 352 -25.09 5.50 6.82
N PRO A 353 -25.16 5.06 8.09
CA PRO A 353 -26.26 4.22 8.57
C PRO A 353 -27.62 4.88 8.27
N ARG A 354 -28.55 4.09 7.72
CA ARG A 354 -29.92 4.49 7.34
C ARG A 354 -30.02 5.40 6.12
N CYS A 355 -28.93 5.74 5.43
CA CYS A 355 -29.02 6.39 4.13
C CYS A 355 -29.44 5.36 3.06
N ARG A 356 -30.52 5.67 2.34
CA ARG A 356 -31.06 4.85 1.25
C ARG A 356 -31.12 5.60 -0.06
N ALA A 357 -30.98 6.93 -0.01
CA ALA A 357 -30.98 7.78 -1.18
C ALA A 357 -30.17 9.04 -0.96
N MET A 358 -29.87 9.75 -2.03
CA MET A 358 -29.10 10.98 -1.95
C MET A 358 -29.50 11.95 -3.04
N SER A 359 -29.37 13.23 -2.73
CA SER A 359 -29.50 14.31 -3.71
C SER A 359 -28.29 15.21 -3.58
N TRP A 360 -27.66 15.54 -4.70
CA TRP A 360 -26.46 16.35 -4.76
C TRP A 360 -26.71 17.60 -5.59
N ASN A 361 -26.20 18.74 -5.13
CA ASN A 361 -26.22 19.99 -5.88
C ASN A 361 -24.96 20.84 -5.61
N ASN A 362 -24.79 21.90 -6.40
CA ASN A 362 -23.63 22.80 -6.29
C ASN A 362 -23.67 23.75 -5.09
N TYR A 363 -24.57 23.55 -4.13
CA TYR A 363 -24.63 24.38 -2.94
C TYR A 363 -23.30 24.32 -2.19
N GLN A 364 -22.73 25.49 -1.85
CA GLN A 364 -21.45 25.64 -1.14
C GLN A 364 -20.25 24.92 -1.76
N GLY A 365 -20.23 24.75 -3.09
CA GLY A 365 -19.14 24.05 -3.78
C GLY A 365 -19.34 22.53 -3.89
N GLY A 366 -20.53 22.05 -3.53
CA GLY A 366 -20.93 20.64 -3.65
C GLY A 366 -21.49 20.13 -2.34
N THR A 367 -22.81 20.04 -2.22
CA THR A 367 -23.48 19.51 -1.02
C THR A 367 -24.23 18.24 -1.38
N CYS A 368 -24.00 17.21 -0.57
CA CYS A 368 -24.71 15.95 -0.59
C CYS A 368 -25.75 15.93 0.53
N TRP A 369 -27.00 15.75 0.14
CA TRP A 369 -28.16 15.62 1.03
C TRP A 369 -28.47 14.13 1.16
N LEU A 370 -28.14 13.55 2.32
CA LEU A 370 -28.30 12.13 2.63
C LEU A 370 -29.74 11.87 3.06
N LYS A 371 -30.37 10.85 2.47
CA LYS A 371 -31.81 10.63 2.63
C LYS A 371 -32.15 9.21 3.05
N SER A 372 -33.21 9.06 3.85
CA SER A 372 -33.65 7.76 4.35
C SER A 372 -34.49 6.93 3.37
N GLY A 373 -34.81 7.45 2.17
CA GLY A 373 -35.59 6.75 1.14
C GLY A 373 -35.76 7.56 -0.14
N TYR A 374 -36.30 6.96 -1.20
CA TYR A 374 -36.31 7.51 -2.58
C TYR A 374 -37.69 7.59 -3.27
N SER A 375 -38.80 7.53 -2.55
CA SER A 375 -40.13 7.48 -3.20
C SER A 375 -40.67 8.81 -3.73
N ASP A 376 -40.08 9.96 -3.37
CA ASP A 376 -40.74 11.27 -3.50
C ASP A 376 -39.96 12.21 -4.44
N TYR A 377 -39.81 11.82 -5.70
CA TYR A 377 -39.09 12.64 -6.68
C TYR A 377 -39.87 13.91 -7.06
N LYS A 378 -39.21 15.06 -6.99
CA LYS A 378 -39.71 16.36 -7.47
C LYS A 378 -38.74 16.95 -8.49
N PRO A 379 -39.24 17.51 -9.61
CA PRO A 379 -38.38 18.22 -10.56
C PRO A 379 -37.73 19.44 -9.89
N VAL A 380 -36.39 19.48 -9.88
CA VAL A 380 -35.59 20.60 -9.37
C VAL A 380 -34.32 20.71 -10.19
N ASP A 381 -34.20 21.79 -10.97
CA ASP A 381 -33.03 22.05 -11.80
C ASP A 381 -31.75 22.18 -10.96
N GLY A 382 -30.65 21.62 -11.47
CA GLY A 382 -29.35 21.65 -10.80
C GLY A 382 -29.22 20.71 -9.59
N VAL A 383 -30.17 19.78 -9.42
CA VAL A 383 -30.09 18.68 -8.46
C VAL A 383 -29.97 17.35 -9.21
N TRP A 384 -29.05 16.52 -8.76
CA TRP A 384 -28.92 15.14 -9.20
C TRP A 384 -29.28 14.23 -8.05
N SER A 385 -30.18 13.27 -8.26
CA SER A 385 -30.56 12.31 -7.22
C SER A 385 -30.28 10.87 -7.63
N ALA A 386 -29.89 10.06 -6.67
CA ALA A 386 -29.72 8.62 -6.84
C ALA A 386 -30.32 7.90 -5.63
N PHE A 387 -30.38 6.57 -5.70
CA PHE A 387 -30.66 5.71 -4.56
C PHE A 387 -29.62 4.62 -4.42
N VAL A 388 -29.46 4.11 -3.20
CA VAL A 388 -28.56 2.99 -2.93
C VAL A 388 -29.23 1.72 -3.48
N ILE A 389 -28.51 0.97 -4.32
CA ILE A 389 -28.96 -0.34 -4.78
C ILE A 389 -28.45 -1.37 -3.79
N ASP A 390 -29.37 -1.92 -3.02
CA ASP A 390 -29.16 -3.05 -2.11
C ASP A 390 -29.04 -4.37 -2.88
#